data_AF-A0A5R8WIH2-F1
#
_entry.id   AF-A0A5R8WIH2-F1
#
_cell.length_a   1.000
_cell.length_b   1.000
_cell.length_c   1.000
_cell.angle_alpha   90.00
_cell.angle_beta   90.00
_cell.angle_gamma   90.00
#
_symmetry.space_group_name_H-M   'P 1'
#
loop_
_entity.id
_entity.type
_entity.pdbx_description
1 polymer ?
#
loop_
_entity_poly.entity_id
_entity_poly.type
_entity_poly.pdbx_seq_one_letter_code
_entity_poly.pdbx_strand_id
1 'polypeptide(L)'
;MEPISVYLDHNILNDVAPPKQEWTTTKWGAYLLDQTQKGHIEVYASPTNCLEIALTKDLDHRHNMARALNTLISGHRMLPTYEFIIVHNLLRHVNGNWPGTINESRFQRISRQSSRTYIALLGQLAALRDYDCSKGLAGIIAPKIISQLIQGEIFRNPLAELQKRLAGLRQVTVQAQDAFAAYDNKSLDELTDLKDSLLEESFEVDKRAIKFLKDNKAEFIEGYAQDELRSSIYQVFLYSEDLEVCFAGVEQVVRGWATVHPLESTNPAFQPTPLPQALTAAFASGRITRNDRYVVLKALGARFSPFLDVPKLYSSAVFNEMERTLNKGKLPTGGLALDCQHALACAATEFFLVRDAILLDTVKRWHATIMKESTLFRESADSLSDFERKVEKRLKSLSTK
;
A
#
# COMPACT_ATOMS: atom_id res chain seq x y z
N MET A 1 28.48 12.34 -4.78
CA MET A 1 27.15 12.97 -4.86
C MET A 1 26.13 11.89 -4.63
N GLU A 2 25.16 12.07 -3.72
CA GLU A 2 24.08 11.10 -3.55
C GLU A 2 23.15 11.17 -4.78
N PRO A 3 22.83 10.04 -5.42
CA PRO A 3 21.92 10.03 -6.55
C PRO A 3 20.52 10.54 -6.20
N ILE A 4 19.83 11.10 -7.18
CA ILE A 4 18.43 11.51 -7.03
C ILE A 4 17.54 10.26 -7.10
N SER A 5 16.81 9.94 -6.05
CA SER A 5 15.87 8.81 -6.06
C SER A 5 14.57 9.17 -6.81
N VAL A 6 14.15 8.29 -7.71
CA VAL A 6 13.06 8.51 -8.66
C VAL A 6 12.10 7.32 -8.62
N TYR A 7 10.81 7.59 -8.59
CA TYR A 7 9.77 6.59 -8.76
C TYR A 7 8.98 6.82 -10.06
N LEU A 8 8.77 5.74 -10.82
CA LEU A 8 8.00 5.75 -12.06
C LEU A 8 6.67 5.03 -11.86
N ASP A 9 5.57 5.76 -12.00
CA ASP A 9 4.24 5.16 -12.08
C ASP A 9 4.09 4.32 -13.37
N HIS A 10 3.19 3.34 -13.37
CA HIS A 10 2.97 2.47 -14.54
C HIS A 10 2.51 3.24 -15.78
N ASN A 11 1.73 4.30 -15.61
CA ASN A 11 1.36 5.15 -16.75
C ASN A 11 2.56 5.84 -17.40
N ILE A 12 3.66 6.07 -16.68
CA ILE A 12 4.91 6.61 -17.21
C ILE A 12 5.68 5.51 -17.94
N LEU A 13 5.65 4.28 -17.44
CA LEU A 13 6.28 3.14 -18.10
C LEU A 13 5.75 2.91 -19.51
N ASN A 14 4.47 3.21 -19.77
CA ASN A 14 3.90 3.17 -21.13
C ASN A 14 4.60 4.14 -22.10
N ASP A 15 5.14 5.27 -21.63
CA ASP A 15 5.89 6.21 -22.49
C ASP A 15 7.37 5.82 -22.61
N VAL A 16 7.92 5.19 -21.57
CA VAL A 16 9.31 4.70 -21.55
C VAL A 16 9.47 3.47 -22.45
N ALA A 17 8.51 2.55 -22.37
CA ALA A 17 8.52 1.25 -23.05
C ALA A 17 7.20 1.00 -23.82
N PRO A 18 6.85 1.85 -24.81
CA PRO A 18 5.61 1.74 -25.54
C PRO A 18 5.53 0.42 -26.34
N PRO A 19 4.32 0.00 -26.75
CA PRO A 19 4.15 -1.20 -27.56
C PRO A 19 4.95 -1.11 -28.87
N LYS A 20 5.53 -2.24 -29.29
CA LYS A 20 6.20 -2.41 -30.60
C LYS A 20 7.47 -1.57 -30.83
N GLN A 21 8.02 -0.92 -29.81
CA GLN A 21 9.26 -0.17 -29.90
C GLN A 21 10.21 -0.59 -28.78
N GLU A 22 11.49 -0.84 -29.10
CA GLU A 22 12.49 -1.16 -28.07
C GLU A 22 12.67 0.05 -27.14
N TRP A 23 12.45 -0.16 -25.85
CA TRP A 23 12.40 0.92 -24.86
C TRP A 23 13.70 1.74 -24.81
N THR A 24 14.87 1.14 -25.04
CA THR A 24 16.16 1.85 -25.06
C THR A 24 16.31 2.85 -26.20
N THR A 25 15.45 2.77 -27.22
CA THR A 25 15.46 3.67 -28.38
C THR A 25 14.46 4.82 -28.25
N THR A 26 13.58 4.79 -27.25
CA THR A 26 12.68 5.90 -26.97
C THR A 26 13.46 7.05 -26.36
N LYS A 27 13.00 8.30 -26.57
CA LYS A 27 13.61 9.48 -25.92
C LYS A 27 13.79 9.24 -24.42
N TRP A 28 12.75 8.72 -23.78
CA TRP A 28 12.68 8.61 -22.32
C TRP A 28 13.39 7.40 -21.76
N GLY A 29 13.34 6.24 -22.43
CA GLY A 29 14.12 5.08 -22.05
C GLY A 29 15.61 5.33 -22.19
N ALA A 30 16.05 5.98 -23.27
CA ALA A 30 17.45 6.38 -23.45
C ALA A 30 17.90 7.38 -22.37
N TYR A 31 17.11 8.41 -22.09
CA TYR A 31 17.42 9.41 -21.06
C TYR A 31 17.53 8.77 -19.67
N LEU A 32 16.53 8.01 -19.23
CA LEU A 32 16.53 7.38 -17.91
C LEU A 32 17.68 6.38 -17.74
N LEU A 33 18.00 5.61 -18.80
CA LEU A 33 19.12 4.68 -18.80
C LEU A 33 20.45 5.41 -18.66
N ASP A 34 20.68 6.47 -19.44
CA ASP A 34 21.90 7.29 -19.39
C ASP A 34 22.08 7.92 -17.99
N GLN A 35 21.04 8.53 -17.43
CA GLN A 35 21.11 9.14 -16.09
C GLN A 35 21.36 8.10 -14.99
N THR A 36 20.78 6.90 -15.12
CA THR A 36 21.02 5.80 -14.17
C THR A 36 22.46 5.28 -14.28
N GLN A 37 22.98 5.10 -15.49
CA GLN A 37 24.35 4.63 -15.73
C GLN A 37 25.41 5.63 -15.24
N LYS A 38 25.12 6.94 -15.33
CA LYS A 38 25.97 8.01 -14.76
C LYS A 38 25.89 8.11 -13.24
N GLY A 39 25.00 7.35 -12.59
CA GLY A 39 24.76 7.44 -11.14
C GLY A 39 24.11 8.75 -10.72
N HIS A 40 23.47 9.48 -11.65
CA HIS A 40 22.77 10.73 -11.34
C HIS A 40 21.41 10.48 -10.71
N ILE A 41 20.73 9.40 -11.12
CA ILE A 41 19.44 8.99 -10.59
C ILE A 41 19.46 7.52 -10.17
N GLU A 42 18.56 7.18 -9.24
CA GLU A 42 18.22 5.80 -8.90
C GLU A 42 16.73 5.60 -9.06
N VAL A 43 16.35 4.72 -9.97
CA VAL A 43 14.94 4.37 -10.17
C VAL A 43 14.52 3.30 -9.17
N TYR A 44 13.39 3.52 -8.52
CA TYR A 44 12.71 2.59 -7.63
C TYR A 44 11.38 2.13 -8.26
N ALA A 45 11.03 0.88 -8.00
CA ALA A 45 9.72 0.30 -8.30
C ALA A 45 9.00 -0.06 -7.01
N SER A 46 7.68 -0.27 -7.08
CA SER A 46 6.89 -0.88 -6.03
C SER A 46 6.32 -2.23 -6.49
N PRO A 47 5.91 -3.09 -5.55
CA PRO A 47 5.14 -4.31 -5.83
C PRO A 47 3.99 -4.09 -6.82
N THR A 48 3.36 -2.93 -6.73
CA THR A 48 2.27 -2.47 -7.58
C THR A 48 2.66 -2.38 -9.05
N ASN A 49 3.83 -1.81 -9.38
CA ASN A 49 4.30 -1.76 -10.77
C ASN A 49 4.40 -3.17 -11.36
N CYS A 50 4.88 -4.15 -10.58
CA CYS A 50 4.99 -5.54 -11.03
C CYS A 50 3.62 -6.15 -11.32
N LEU A 51 2.61 -5.87 -10.49
CA LEU A 51 1.26 -6.38 -10.68
C LEU A 51 0.59 -5.80 -11.93
N GLU A 52 0.77 -4.52 -12.19
CA GLU A 52 0.19 -3.87 -13.36
C GLU A 52 0.86 -4.32 -14.66
N ILE A 53 2.19 -4.50 -14.65
CA ILE A 53 2.89 -5.13 -15.76
C ILE A 53 2.35 -6.56 -15.95
N ALA A 54 2.24 -7.37 -14.90
CA ALA A 54 1.72 -8.74 -14.99
C ALA A 54 0.30 -8.81 -15.60
N LEU A 55 -0.54 -7.83 -15.30
CA LEU A 55 -1.91 -7.70 -15.78
C LEU A 55 -2.04 -7.11 -17.19
N THR A 56 -0.93 -6.72 -17.82
CA THR A 56 -0.92 -6.24 -19.20
C THR A 56 -1.21 -7.38 -20.17
N LYS A 57 -2.31 -7.28 -20.93
CA LYS A 57 -2.78 -8.33 -21.87
C LYS A 57 -1.83 -8.54 -23.05
N ASP A 58 -1.25 -7.46 -23.57
CA ASP A 58 -0.27 -7.53 -24.67
C ASP A 58 1.07 -8.05 -24.12
N LEU A 59 1.43 -9.28 -24.51
CA LEU A 59 2.62 -9.98 -24.03
C LEU A 59 3.92 -9.26 -24.44
N ASP A 60 3.95 -8.65 -25.63
CA ASP A 60 5.11 -7.90 -26.11
C ASP A 60 5.31 -6.64 -25.29
N HIS A 61 4.22 -5.90 -25.10
CA HIS A 61 4.26 -4.67 -24.30
C HIS A 61 4.61 -4.97 -22.84
N ARG A 62 4.01 -6.01 -22.26
CA ARG A 62 4.31 -6.50 -20.92
C ARG A 62 5.80 -6.83 -20.75
N HIS A 63 6.35 -7.61 -21.66
CA HIS A 63 7.75 -8.00 -21.64
C HIS A 63 8.69 -6.79 -21.79
N ASN A 64 8.35 -5.85 -22.67
CA ASN A 64 9.12 -4.61 -22.87
C ASN A 64 9.12 -3.73 -21.61
N MET A 65 7.96 -3.51 -20.98
CA MET A 65 7.85 -2.77 -19.71
C MET A 65 8.63 -3.44 -18.59
N ALA A 66 8.55 -4.78 -18.49
CA ALA A 66 9.30 -5.53 -17.50
C ALA A 66 10.82 -5.38 -17.69
N ARG A 67 11.31 -5.49 -18.93
CA ARG A 67 12.73 -5.29 -19.27
C ARG A 67 13.20 -3.88 -18.91
N ALA A 68 12.41 -2.87 -19.28
CA ALA A 68 12.72 -1.48 -18.97
C ALA A 68 12.82 -1.25 -17.45
N LEU A 69 11.77 -1.59 -16.71
CA LEU A 69 11.73 -1.36 -15.27
C LEU A 69 12.81 -2.17 -14.54
N ASN A 70 12.97 -3.46 -14.85
CA ASN A 70 13.97 -4.31 -14.21
C ASN A 70 15.39 -3.77 -14.40
N THR A 71 15.69 -3.25 -15.59
CA THR A 71 16.99 -2.63 -15.90
C THR A 71 17.18 -1.34 -15.09
N LEU A 72 16.18 -0.45 -15.09
CA LEU A 72 16.26 0.85 -14.41
C LEU A 72 16.39 0.69 -12.88
N ILE A 73 15.70 -0.28 -12.27
CA ILE A 73 15.84 -0.58 -10.84
C ILE A 73 17.06 -1.44 -10.50
N SER A 74 17.88 -1.78 -11.49
CA SER A 74 19.05 -2.66 -11.37
C SER A 74 18.73 -4.01 -10.71
N GLY A 75 17.51 -4.52 -10.90
CA GLY A 75 17.04 -5.78 -10.32
C GLY A 75 16.94 -5.82 -8.79
N HIS A 76 17.11 -4.70 -8.06
CA HIS A 76 17.10 -4.71 -6.59
C HIS A 76 16.40 -3.53 -5.92
N ARG A 77 16.14 -2.40 -6.61
CA ARG A 77 15.50 -1.21 -6.03
C ARG A 77 13.97 -1.32 -6.02
N MET A 78 13.46 -2.31 -5.28
CA MET A 78 12.03 -2.49 -5.03
C MET A 78 11.67 -2.00 -3.63
N LEU A 79 10.66 -1.15 -3.56
CA LEU A 79 10.09 -0.68 -2.30
C LEU A 79 9.41 -1.82 -1.53
N PRO A 80 9.27 -1.70 -0.20
CA PRO A 80 8.53 -2.66 0.60
C PRO A 80 7.05 -2.72 0.18
N THR A 81 6.36 -3.78 0.58
CA THR A 81 4.90 -3.86 0.36
C THR A 81 4.16 -2.84 1.20
N TYR A 82 2.93 -2.53 0.78
CA TYR A 82 2.04 -1.59 1.45
C TYR A 82 1.79 -1.97 2.92
N GLU A 83 1.57 -3.25 3.17
CA GLU A 83 1.34 -3.80 4.50
C GLU A 83 2.54 -3.55 5.41
N PHE A 84 3.75 -3.69 4.86
CA PHE A 84 4.98 -3.38 5.59
C PHE A 84 5.02 -1.90 5.98
N ILE A 85 4.60 -0.99 5.09
CA ILE A 85 4.63 0.45 5.36
C ILE A 85 3.60 0.83 6.44
N ILE A 86 2.40 0.24 6.44
CA ILE A 86 1.44 0.41 7.52
C ILE A 86 2.02 -0.06 8.86
N VAL A 87 2.54 -1.29 8.90
CA VAL A 87 3.09 -1.86 10.12
C VAL A 87 4.31 -1.05 10.59
N HIS A 88 5.15 -0.59 9.67
CA HIS A 88 6.27 0.30 9.99
C HIS A 88 5.80 1.60 10.65
N ASN A 89 4.71 2.22 10.13
CA ASN A 89 4.14 3.41 10.75
C ASN A 89 3.71 3.11 12.20
N LEU A 90 2.95 2.03 12.44
CA LEU A 90 2.59 1.60 13.80
C LEU A 90 3.83 1.37 14.68
N LEU A 91 4.79 0.56 14.21
CA LEU A 91 5.94 0.15 15.02
C LEU A 91 6.88 1.31 15.33
N ARG A 92 6.97 2.33 14.46
CA ARG A 92 7.67 3.59 14.78
C ARG A 92 7.05 4.30 15.97
N HIS A 93 5.72 4.40 16.04
CA HIS A 93 5.04 5.00 17.20
C HIS A 93 5.24 4.15 18.45
N VAL A 94 5.15 2.82 18.34
CA VAL A 94 5.42 1.90 19.45
C VAL A 94 6.85 2.10 19.96
N ASN A 95 7.85 2.11 19.08
CA ASN A 95 9.26 2.27 19.49
C ASN A 95 9.57 3.69 20.00
N GLY A 96 8.87 4.72 19.53
CA GLY A 96 8.97 6.07 20.06
C GLY A 96 8.45 6.18 21.50
N ASN A 97 7.40 5.42 21.83
CA ASN A 97 6.78 5.39 23.16
C ASN A 97 7.46 4.42 24.13
N TRP A 98 7.99 3.30 23.61
CA TRP A 98 8.76 2.31 24.35
C TRP A 98 10.06 1.98 23.60
N PRO A 99 11.12 2.80 23.77
CA PRO A 99 12.39 2.62 23.06
C PRO A 99 13.01 1.25 23.28
N GLY A 100 13.48 0.62 22.19
CA GLY A 100 14.14 -0.69 22.22
C GLY A 100 13.18 -1.87 22.07
N THR A 101 11.88 -1.60 21.92
CA THR A 101 10.87 -2.65 21.76
C THR A 101 10.95 -3.34 20.40
N ILE A 102 11.45 -2.63 19.39
CA ILE A 102 11.56 -3.12 18.01
C ILE A 102 13.02 -3.42 17.67
N ASN A 103 13.29 -4.65 17.24
CA ASN A 103 14.57 -5.01 16.65
C ASN A 103 14.63 -4.53 15.19
N GLU A 104 15.16 -3.33 15.01
CA GLU A 104 15.24 -2.67 13.70
C GLU A 104 15.96 -3.51 12.65
N SER A 105 17.03 -4.22 13.03
CA SER A 105 17.77 -5.08 12.09
C SER A 105 16.91 -6.23 11.55
N ARG A 106 16.07 -6.84 12.39
CA ARG A 106 15.12 -7.87 11.97
C ARG A 106 14.01 -7.26 11.12
N PHE A 107 13.50 -6.10 11.53
CA PHE A 107 12.45 -5.41 10.80
C PHE A 107 12.88 -5.02 9.37
N GLN A 108 14.09 -4.51 9.20
CA GLN A 108 14.68 -4.22 7.89
C GLN A 108 14.87 -5.47 7.04
N ARG A 109 15.17 -6.63 7.65
CA ARG A 109 15.22 -7.91 6.92
C ARG A 109 13.83 -8.31 6.41
N ILE A 110 12.80 -8.20 7.25
CA ILE A 110 11.40 -8.48 6.86
C ILE A 110 10.99 -7.54 5.71
N SER A 111 11.35 -6.26 5.80
CA SER A 111 11.16 -5.27 4.73
C SER A 111 11.69 -5.76 3.39
N ARG A 112 12.97 -6.17 3.36
CA ARG A 112 13.61 -6.69 2.14
C ARG A 112 12.98 -7.99 1.68
N GLN A 113 12.48 -8.83 2.59
CA GLN A 113 11.81 -10.08 2.22
C GLN A 113 10.44 -9.81 1.58
N SER A 114 9.71 -8.79 2.03
CA SER A 114 8.39 -8.43 1.48
C SER A 114 8.43 -8.12 -0.02
N SER A 115 9.54 -7.53 -0.52
CA SER A 115 9.68 -7.13 -1.91
C SER A 115 10.28 -8.21 -2.83
N ARG A 116 10.88 -9.28 -2.27
CA ARG A 116 11.60 -10.31 -3.05
C ARG A 116 10.73 -11.01 -4.08
N THR A 117 9.51 -11.38 -3.71
CA THR A 117 8.60 -12.08 -4.62
C THR A 117 8.24 -11.22 -5.83
N TYR A 118 8.13 -9.90 -5.64
CA TYR A 118 7.85 -8.94 -6.72
C TYR A 118 9.07 -8.69 -7.60
N ILE A 119 10.28 -8.65 -7.02
CA ILE A 119 11.53 -8.63 -7.80
C ILE A 119 11.63 -9.89 -8.67
N ALA A 120 11.33 -11.06 -8.11
CA ALA A 120 11.35 -12.32 -8.85
C ALA A 120 10.32 -12.35 -9.98
N LEU A 121 9.08 -11.88 -9.72
CA LEU A 121 8.04 -11.72 -10.74
C LEU A 121 8.52 -10.80 -11.88
N LEU A 122 9.06 -9.63 -11.55
CA LEU A 122 9.55 -8.68 -12.55
C LEU A 122 10.69 -9.28 -13.38
N GLY A 123 11.62 -9.99 -12.75
CA GLY A 123 12.69 -10.70 -13.42
C GLY A 123 12.19 -11.79 -14.38
N GLN A 124 11.16 -12.57 -13.97
CA GLN A 124 10.54 -13.58 -14.82
C GLN A 124 9.84 -12.96 -16.03
N LEU A 125 9.06 -11.89 -15.82
CA LEU A 125 8.42 -11.14 -16.91
C LEU A 125 9.44 -10.51 -17.87
N ALA A 126 10.58 -10.05 -17.35
CA ALA A 126 11.66 -9.45 -18.13
C ALA A 126 12.47 -10.50 -18.91
N ALA A 127 12.53 -11.74 -18.44
CA ALA A 127 13.27 -12.83 -19.08
C ALA A 127 12.42 -13.66 -20.06
N LEU A 128 11.14 -13.85 -19.76
CA LEU A 128 10.23 -14.75 -20.47
C LEU A 128 9.04 -13.97 -21.03
N ARG A 129 8.98 -13.80 -22.35
CA ARG A 129 7.92 -13.07 -23.05
C ARG A 129 6.53 -13.64 -22.77
N ASP A 130 6.42 -14.96 -22.84
CA ASP A 130 5.20 -15.76 -22.71
C ASP A 130 4.98 -16.28 -21.28
N TYR A 131 5.61 -15.65 -20.27
CA TYR A 131 5.42 -16.05 -18.87
C TYR A 131 3.93 -16.10 -18.48
N ASP A 132 3.49 -17.26 -18.02
CA ASP A 132 2.11 -17.53 -17.63
C ASP A 132 1.86 -17.10 -16.18
N CYS A 133 1.31 -15.89 -16.02
CA CYS A 133 1.00 -15.31 -14.72
C CYS A 133 -0.14 -16.04 -13.98
N SER A 134 -0.93 -16.88 -14.68
CA SER A 134 -2.07 -17.60 -14.08
C SER A 134 -1.65 -18.74 -13.17
N LYS A 135 -0.44 -19.30 -13.35
CA LYS A 135 0.02 -20.50 -12.62
C LYS A 135 0.98 -20.18 -11.48
N GLY A 136 2.02 -19.39 -11.77
CA GLY A 136 3.10 -19.17 -10.80
C GLY A 136 2.75 -18.21 -9.67
N LEU A 137 1.83 -17.27 -9.92
CA LEU A 137 1.66 -16.08 -9.08
C LEU A 137 0.19 -15.64 -8.94
N ALA A 138 -0.76 -16.55 -9.18
CA ALA A 138 -2.19 -16.29 -8.96
C ALA A 138 -2.49 -15.75 -7.57
N GLY A 139 -1.80 -16.24 -6.53
CA GLY A 139 -1.97 -15.78 -5.15
C GLY A 139 -1.60 -14.30 -4.92
N ILE A 140 -0.87 -13.66 -5.84
CA ILE A 140 -0.51 -12.24 -5.76
C ILE A 140 -1.47 -11.38 -6.58
N ILE A 141 -1.99 -11.92 -7.69
CA ILE A 141 -2.90 -11.20 -8.58
C ILE A 141 -4.35 -11.29 -8.07
N ALA A 142 -4.76 -12.44 -7.55
CA ALA A 142 -6.13 -12.71 -7.10
C ALA A 142 -6.63 -11.69 -6.07
N PRO A 143 -5.87 -11.29 -5.02
CA PRO A 143 -6.34 -10.29 -4.07
C PRO A 143 -6.76 -8.95 -4.71
N LYS A 144 -6.10 -8.53 -5.79
CA LYS A 144 -6.48 -7.31 -6.53
C LYS A 144 -7.83 -7.48 -7.22
N ILE A 145 -8.06 -8.62 -7.88
CA ILE A 145 -9.33 -8.90 -8.55
C ILE A 145 -10.45 -9.05 -7.52
N ILE A 146 -10.19 -9.76 -6.42
CA ILE A 146 -11.15 -9.95 -5.32
C ILE A 146 -11.52 -8.61 -4.69
N SER A 147 -10.56 -7.71 -4.46
CA SER A 147 -10.85 -6.37 -3.96
C SER A 147 -11.81 -5.61 -4.90
N GLN A 148 -11.61 -5.69 -6.22
CA GLN A 148 -12.54 -5.09 -7.19
C GLN A 148 -13.94 -5.71 -7.12
N LEU A 149 -14.02 -7.04 -7.00
CA LEU A 149 -15.29 -7.76 -6.89
C LEU A 149 -16.05 -7.36 -5.61
N ILE A 150 -15.37 -7.35 -4.47
CA ILE A 150 -15.92 -6.91 -3.17
C ILE A 150 -16.42 -5.46 -3.26
N GLN A 151 -15.69 -4.56 -3.92
CA GLN A 151 -16.15 -3.19 -4.10
C GLN A 151 -17.33 -3.11 -5.09
N GLY A 152 -17.35 -3.98 -6.09
CA GLY A 152 -18.44 -4.12 -7.05
C GLY A 152 -19.76 -4.54 -6.45
N GLU A 153 -19.75 -5.37 -5.42
CA GLU A 153 -20.97 -5.76 -4.69
C GLU A 153 -21.72 -4.56 -4.13
N ILE A 154 -21.01 -3.49 -3.74
CA ILE A 154 -21.64 -2.24 -3.28
C ILE A 154 -22.54 -1.68 -4.38
N PHE A 155 -22.17 -1.79 -5.65
CA PHE A 155 -22.89 -1.16 -6.76
C PHE A 155 -24.22 -1.84 -7.07
N ARG A 156 -24.35 -3.14 -6.77
CA ARG A 156 -25.61 -3.90 -6.95
C ARG A 156 -26.70 -3.47 -5.98
N ASN A 157 -26.35 -3.11 -4.75
CA ASN A 157 -27.29 -2.59 -3.75
C ASN A 157 -26.61 -1.57 -2.81
N PRO A 158 -26.37 -0.33 -3.29
CA PRO A 158 -25.47 0.62 -2.60
C PRO A 158 -25.87 0.94 -1.17
N LEU A 159 -27.14 1.25 -0.93
CA LEU A 159 -27.57 1.65 0.42
C LEU A 159 -27.47 0.49 1.42
N ALA A 160 -27.96 -0.69 1.05
CA ALA A 160 -27.97 -1.85 1.95
C ALA A 160 -26.56 -2.34 2.26
N GLU A 161 -25.67 -2.42 1.25
CA GLU A 161 -24.29 -2.86 1.46
C GLU A 161 -23.48 -1.84 2.27
N LEU A 162 -23.66 -0.53 2.05
CA LEU A 162 -23.02 0.49 2.87
C LEU A 162 -23.50 0.41 4.34
N GLN A 163 -24.79 0.23 4.58
CA GLN A 163 -25.33 0.07 5.94
C GLN A 163 -24.79 -1.17 6.64
N LYS A 164 -24.77 -2.31 5.94
CA LYS A 164 -24.20 -3.58 6.42
C LYS A 164 -22.73 -3.44 6.79
N ARG A 165 -21.93 -2.80 5.93
CA ARG A 165 -20.50 -2.58 6.18
C ARG A 165 -20.28 -1.67 7.38
N LEU A 166 -21.00 -0.54 7.48
CA LEU A 166 -20.88 0.36 8.62
C LEU A 166 -21.26 -0.34 9.94
N ALA A 167 -22.31 -1.17 9.92
CA ALA A 167 -22.67 -1.98 11.08
C ALA A 167 -21.56 -2.96 11.47
N GLY A 168 -20.94 -3.64 10.49
CA GLY A 168 -19.78 -4.51 10.71
C GLY A 168 -18.58 -3.78 11.31
N LEU A 169 -18.26 -2.59 10.79
CA LEU A 169 -17.18 -1.74 11.31
C LEU A 169 -17.43 -1.27 12.76
N ARG A 170 -18.68 -1.06 13.16
CA ARG A 170 -19.05 -0.69 14.53
C ARG A 170 -19.02 -1.87 15.51
N GLN A 171 -19.24 -3.09 15.02
CA GLN A 171 -19.36 -4.29 15.84
C GLN A 171 -18.03 -4.99 16.13
N VAL A 172 -16.88 -4.32 15.93
CA VAL A 172 -15.50 -4.82 16.04
C VAL A 172 -15.37 -5.96 17.04
N THR A 173 -15.60 -7.18 16.56
CA THR A 173 -15.34 -8.40 17.29
C THR A 173 -14.15 -9.04 16.60
N VAL A 174 -13.30 -9.68 17.40
CA VAL A 174 -12.04 -10.30 16.94
C VAL A 174 -12.28 -11.33 15.81
N GLN A 175 -13.53 -11.77 15.63
CA GLN A 175 -14.04 -12.57 14.52
C GLN A 175 -14.73 -11.66 13.48
N ALA A 176 -13.95 -10.92 12.69
CA ALA A 176 -14.55 -10.29 11.51
C ALA A 176 -14.94 -11.38 10.50
N GLN A 177 -16.10 -11.25 9.87
CA GLN A 177 -16.43 -12.05 8.70
C GLN A 177 -15.37 -11.80 7.63
N ASP A 178 -14.76 -12.87 7.13
CA ASP A 178 -13.80 -12.77 6.05
C ASP A 178 -14.56 -12.48 4.75
N ALA A 179 -14.48 -11.23 4.28
CA ALA A 179 -15.07 -10.79 3.03
C ALA A 179 -14.46 -11.51 1.80
N PHE A 180 -13.28 -12.13 1.96
CA PHE A 180 -12.61 -12.90 0.92
C PHE A 180 -13.09 -14.36 0.87
N ALA A 181 -13.79 -14.87 1.90
CA ALA A 181 -14.20 -16.27 1.98
C ALA A 181 -15.06 -16.73 0.79
N ALA A 182 -15.83 -15.84 0.16
CA ALA A 182 -16.61 -16.13 -1.04
C ALA A 182 -15.74 -16.40 -2.29
N TYR A 183 -14.45 -16.08 -2.22
CA TYR A 183 -13.49 -16.07 -3.31
C TYR A 183 -12.29 -17.02 -3.12
N ASP A 184 -12.05 -17.54 -1.90
CA ASP A 184 -10.86 -18.34 -1.54
C ASP A 184 -10.59 -19.57 -2.42
N ASN A 185 -11.63 -20.14 -3.04
CA ASN A 185 -11.53 -21.34 -3.88
C ASN A 185 -11.63 -21.06 -5.39
N LYS A 186 -11.63 -19.79 -5.80
CA LYS A 186 -11.75 -19.41 -7.21
C LYS A 186 -10.37 -19.29 -7.86
N SER A 187 -10.23 -19.87 -9.05
CA SER A 187 -9.08 -19.67 -9.91
C SER A 187 -8.99 -18.24 -10.43
N LEU A 188 -7.81 -17.84 -10.92
CA LEU A 188 -7.61 -16.50 -11.46
C LEU A 188 -8.51 -16.22 -12.69
N ASP A 189 -8.74 -17.25 -13.50
CA ASP A 189 -9.62 -17.17 -14.68
C ASP A 189 -11.07 -16.94 -14.23
N GLU A 190 -11.58 -17.72 -13.27
CA GLU A 190 -12.93 -17.52 -12.70
C GLU A 190 -13.10 -16.13 -12.08
N LEU A 191 -12.08 -15.64 -11.36
CA LEU A 191 -12.10 -14.29 -10.80
C LEU A 191 -12.13 -13.22 -11.90
N THR A 192 -11.40 -13.44 -12.99
CA THR A 192 -11.36 -12.54 -14.13
C THR A 192 -12.70 -12.50 -14.86
N ASP A 193 -13.32 -13.66 -15.09
CA ASP A 193 -14.63 -13.78 -15.73
C ASP A 193 -15.73 -13.09 -14.89
N LEU A 194 -15.71 -13.27 -13.57
CA LEU A 194 -16.62 -12.57 -12.66
C LEU A 194 -16.44 -11.05 -12.73
N LYS A 195 -15.19 -10.59 -12.80
CA LYS A 195 -14.86 -9.17 -12.85
C LYS A 195 -15.27 -8.58 -14.20
N ASP A 196 -15.04 -9.28 -15.30
CA ASP A 196 -15.44 -8.84 -16.64
C ASP A 196 -16.98 -8.81 -16.74
N SER A 197 -17.69 -9.80 -16.19
CA SER A 197 -19.17 -9.81 -16.11
C SER A 197 -19.71 -8.63 -15.31
N LEU A 198 -19.09 -8.33 -14.17
CA LEU A 198 -19.47 -7.19 -13.33
C LEU A 198 -19.24 -5.85 -14.07
N LEU A 199 -18.16 -5.72 -14.85
CA LEU A 199 -17.85 -4.51 -15.64
C LEU A 199 -18.86 -4.23 -16.76
N GLU A 200 -19.60 -5.24 -17.22
CA GLU A 200 -20.67 -5.10 -18.20
C GLU A 200 -22.00 -4.65 -17.58
N GLU A 201 -22.15 -4.75 -16.26
CA GLU A 201 -23.35 -4.31 -15.54
C GLU A 201 -23.45 -2.77 -15.49
N SER A 202 -24.65 -2.25 -15.76
CA SER A 202 -25.00 -0.85 -15.51
C SER A 202 -25.78 -0.72 -14.22
N PHE A 203 -25.39 0.19 -13.33
CA PHE A 203 -26.00 0.35 -12.02
C PHE A 203 -26.78 1.67 -11.91
N GLU A 204 -28.01 1.59 -11.41
CA GLU A 204 -28.75 2.77 -10.99
C GLU A 204 -28.44 3.06 -9.52
N VAL A 205 -27.78 4.18 -9.24
CA VAL A 205 -27.33 4.52 -7.89
C VAL A 205 -28.36 5.42 -7.19
N ASP A 206 -28.94 4.90 -6.11
CA ASP A 206 -29.84 5.64 -5.23
C ASP A 206 -29.10 6.82 -4.57
N LYS A 207 -29.63 8.04 -4.73
CA LYS A 207 -29.09 9.26 -4.10
C LYS A 207 -29.02 9.15 -2.57
N ARG A 208 -29.88 8.35 -1.94
CA ARG A 208 -29.82 8.06 -0.50
C ARG A 208 -28.54 7.33 -0.12
N ALA A 209 -28.02 6.45 -0.97
CA ALA A 209 -26.74 5.78 -0.73
C ALA A 209 -25.57 6.76 -0.75
N ILE A 210 -25.56 7.69 -1.71
CA ILE A 210 -24.54 8.75 -1.79
C ILE A 210 -24.59 9.66 -0.56
N LYS A 211 -25.80 10.05 -0.13
CA LYS A 211 -25.96 10.85 1.09
C LYS A 211 -25.47 10.08 2.31
N PHE A 212 -25.86 8.82 2.47
CA PHE A 212 -25.42 7.97 3.57
C PHE A 212 -23.90 7.81 3.61
N LEU A 213 -23.27 7.59 2.46
CA LEU A 213 -21.80 7.50 2.34
C LEU A 213 -21.13 8.79 2.85
N LYS A 214 -21.64 9.96 2.44
CA LYS A 214 -21.11 11.27 2.85
C LYS A 214 -21.30 11.53 4.34
N ASP A 215 -22.49 11.27 4.87
CA ASP A 215 -22.82 11.49 6.27
C ASP A 215 -21.94 10.64 7.21
N ASN A 216 -21.53 9.45 6.78
CA ASN A 216 -20.77 8.49 7.60
C ASN A 216 -19.29 8.35 7.19
N LYS A 217 -18.78 9.26 6.35
CA LYS A 217 -17.45 9.15 5.72
C LYS A 217 -16.31 8.96 6.73
N ALA A 218 -16.33 9.69 7.84
CA ALA A 218 -15.27 9.62 8.85
C ALA A 218 -15.22 8.24 9.55
N GLU A 219 -16.37 7.68 9.91
CA GLU A 219 -16.45 6.36 10.54
C GLU A 219 -16.00 5.25 9.58
N PHE A 220 -16.36 5.37 8.31
CA PHE A 220 -15.91 4.47 7.27
C PHE A 220 -14.40 4.48 7.10
N ILE A 221 -13.79 5.67 7.01
CA ILE A 221 -12.34 5.82 6.88
C ILE A 221 -11.63 5.21 8.09
N GLU A 222 -12.09 5.49 9.30
CA GLU A 222 -11.48 4.94 10.53
C GLU A 222 -11.64 3.42 10.62
N GLY A 223 -12.82 2.89 10.32
CA GLY A 223 -13.06 1.45 10.38
C GLY A 223 -12.23 0.67 9.36
N TYR A 224 -12.16 1.14 8.11
CA TYR A 224 -11.31 0.52 7.09
C TYR A 224 -9.82 0.64 7.45
N ALA A 225 -9.38 1.78 8.00
CA ALA A 225 -8.00 1.95 8.46
C ALA A 225 -7.62 0.91 9.54
N GLN A 226 -8.53 0.61 10.47
CA GLN A 226 -8.33 -0.42 11.49
C GLN A 226 -8.26 -1.82 10.89
N ASP A 227 -9.14 -2.13 9.94
CA ASP A 227 -9.12 -3.42 9.24
C ASP A 227 -7.84 -3.63 8.43
N GLU A 228 -7.40 -2.60 7.70
CA GLU A 228 -6.16 -2.60 6.93
C GLU A 228 -4.94 -2.80 7.85
N LEU A 229 -4.88 -2.10 8.98
CA LEU A 229 -3.81 -2.27 9.96
C LEU A 229 -3.78 -3.69 10.54
N ARG A 230 -4.95 -4.22 10.89
CA ARG A 230 -5.08 -5.59 11.43
C ARG A 230 -4.63 -6.64 10.41
N SER A 231 -5.09 -6.52 9.17
CA SER A 231 -4.69 -7.42 8.07
C SER A 231 -3.19 -7.32 7.79
N SER A 232 -2.65 -6.10 7.76
CA SER A 232 -1.24 -5.85 7.49
C SER A 232 -0.31 -6.45 8.54
N ILE A 233 -0.68 -6.41 9.83
CA ILE A 233 0.08 -7.08 10.90
C ILE A 233 0.26 -8.57 10.61
N TYR A 234 -0.79 -9.24 10.14
CA TYR A 234 -0.74 -10.66 9.79
C TYR A 234 0.11 -10.95 8.56
N GLN A 235 0.04 -10.10 7.55
CA GLN A 235 0.79 -10.28 6.31
C GLN A 235 2.29 -10.02 6.49
N VAL A 236 2.66 -9.02 7.31
CA VAL A 236 4.07 -8.71 7.59
C VAL A 236 4.71 -9.75 8.48
N PHE A 237 4.00 -10.21 9.50
CA PHE A 237 4.45 -11.26 10.40
C PHE A 237 3.79 -12.58 10.02
N LEU A 238 4.09 -13.09 8.83
CA LEU A 238 3.58 -14.39 8.39
C LEU A 238 4.12 -15.53 9.27
N TYR A 239 5.40 -15.44 9.64
CA TYR A 239 6.03 -16.40 10.54
C TYR A 239 6.04 -15.85 11.97
N SER A 240 5.60 -16.67 12.93
CA SER A 240 5.52 -16.26 14.33
C SER A 240 6.88 -15.87 14.94
N GLU A 241 7.95 -16.47 14.44
CA GLU A 241 9.33 -16.21 14.80
C GLU A 241 9.78 -14.81 14.36
N ASP A 242 9.24 -14.29 13.25
CA ASP A 242 9.48 -12.91 12.84
C ASP A 242 8.90 -11.92 13.84
N LEU A 243 7.68 -12.18 14.32
CA LEU A 243 7.06 -11.35 15.35
C LEU A 243 7.86 -11.42 16.66
N GLU A 244 8.22 -12.61 17.11
CA GLU A 244 8.93 -12.81 18.38
C GLU A 244 10.28 -12.08 18.42
N VAL A 245 11.06 -12.20 17.35
CA VAL A 245 12.39 -11.59 17.25
C VAL A 245 12.31 -10.09 16.96
N CYS A 246 11.31 -9.65 16.18
CA CYS A 246 11.14 -8.25 15.83
C CYS A 246 10.54 -7.44 16.99
N PHE A 247 9.53 -7.98 17.67
CA PHE A 247 8.82 -7.34 18.78
C PHE A 247 9.29 -7.89 20.12
N ALA A 248 10.60 -7.72 20.38
CA ALA A 248 11.28 -8.32 21.51
C ALA A 248 10.90 -7.70 22.86
N GLY A 249 10.56 -6.40 22.90
CA GLY A 249 10.23 -5.67 24.14
C GLY A 249 8.75 -5.66 24.53
N VAL A 250 7.96 -6.63 24.09
CA VAL A 250 6.51 -6.68 24.34
C VAL A 250 6.16 -6.63 25.84
N GLU A 251 7.01 -7.16 26.72
CA GLU A 251 6.80 -7.11 28.18
C GLU A 251 6.85 -5.67 28.71
N GLN A 252 7.69 -4.82 28.13
CA GLN A 252 7.78 -3.39 28.48
C GLN A 252 6.48 -2.67 28.09
N VAL A 253 5.94 -2.98 26.91
CA VAL A 253 4.66 -2.44 26.44
C VAL A 253 3.54 -2.82 27.39
N VAL A 254 3.45 -4.09 27.78
CA VAL A 254 2.38 -4.57 28.68
C VAL A 254 2.47 -3.91 30.06
N ARG A 255 3.67 -3.76 30.62
CA ARG A 255 3.87 -3.04 31.90
C ARG A 255 3.52 -1.56 31.81
N GLY A 256 3.87 -0.93 30.68
CA GLY A 256 3.63 0.48 30.42
C GLY A 256 2.24 0.79 29.87
N TRP A 257 1.35 -0.20 29.73
CA TRP A 257 0.12 -0.07 28.95
C TRP A 257 -0.80 1.07 29.41
N ALA A 258 -0.90 1.32 30.72
CA ALA A 258 -1.76 2.39 31.24
C ALA A 258 -1.23 3.81 30.96
N THR A 259 0.02 3.94 30.51
CA THR A 259 0.65 5.25 30.26
C THR A 259 0.01 5.91 29.04
N VAL A 260 -0.43 7.16 29.18
CA VAL A 260 -0.86 8.00 28.04
C VAL A 260 0.36 8.70 27.46
N HIS A 261 0.61 8.50 26.18
CA HIS A 261 1.77 9.06 25.48
C HIS A 261 1.46 10.42 24.83
N PRO A 262 2.47 11.20 24.42
CA PRO A 262 2.27 12.57 23.91
C PRO A 262 1.28 12.68 22.74
N LEU A 263 1.34 11.76 21.77
CA LEU A 263 0.39 11.75 20.63
C LEU A 263 -1.05 11.49 21.10
N GLU A 264 -1.23 10.62 22.09
CA GLU A 264 -2.54 10.29 22.65
C GLU A 264 -3.12 11.45 23.45
N SER A 265 -2.25 12.25 24.06
CA SER A 265 -2.61 13.45 24.84
C SER A 265 -3.19 14.57 23.99
N THR A 266 -3.08 14.48 22.65
CA THR A 266 -3.76 15.42 21.73
C THR A 266 -5.28 15.27 21.76
N ASN A 267 -5.79 14.14 22.26
CA ASN A 267 -7.21 13.91 22.52
C ASN A 267 -7.44 13.81 24.04
N PRO A 268 -7.96 14.86 24.70
CA PRO A 268 -8.18 14.86 26.15
C PRO A 268 -9.15 13.79 26.66
N ALA A 269 -10.02 13.27 25.79
CA ALA A 269 -10.97 12.22 26.15
C ALA A 269 -10.38 10.80 25.97
N PHE A 270 -9.18 10.67 25.41
CA PHE A 270 -8.56 9.37 25.18
C PHE A 270 -8.17 8.70 26.49
N GLN A 271 -8.54 7.43 26.62
CA GLN A 271 -8.13 6.55 27.71
C GLN A 271 -7.74 5.19 27.12
N PRO A 272 -6.55 4.65 27.44
CA PRO A 272 -6.16 3.33 26.97
C PRO A 272 -7.13 2.27 27.46
N THR A 273 -7.77 1.55 26.53
CA THR A 273 -8.59 0.38 26.89
C THR A 273 -7.71 -0.66 27.58
N PRO A 274 -8.08 -1.16 28.78
CA PRO A 274 -7.27 -2.15 29.47
C PRO A 274 -7.05 -3.42 28.64
N LEU A 275 -5.83 -3.98 28.72
CA LEU A 275 -5.58 -5.31 28.18
C LEU A 275 -6.40 -6.37 28.94
N PRO A 276 -6.77 -7.49 28.29
CA PRO A 276 -7.45 -8.59 28.97
C PRO A 276 -6.69 -9.07 30.21
N GLN A 277 -7.41 -9.32 31.32
CA GLN A 277 -6.79 -9.74 32.58
C GLN A 277 -5.97 -11.04 32.44
N ALA A 278 -6.47 -11.99 31.64
CA ALA A 278 -5.75 -13.22 31.35
C ALA A 278 -4.40 -12.97 30.65
N LEU A 279 -4.37 -11.98 29.73
CA LEU A 279 -3.15 -11.59 29.02
C LEU A 279 -2.14 -10.97 29.99
N THR A 280 -2.57 -9.99 30.78
CA THR A 280 -1.68 -9.33 31.76
C THR A 280 -1.14 -10.32 32.81
N ALA A 281 -1.94 -11.29 33.25
CA ALA A 281 -1.50 -12.36 34.15
C ALA A 281 -0.49 -13.33 33.49
N ALA A 282 -0.68 -13.67 32.21
CA ALA A 282 0.28 -14.48 31.45
C ALA A 282 1.66 -13.81 31.38
N PHE A 283 1.70 -12.51 31.06
CA PHE A 283 2.91 -11.70 31.04
C PHE A 283 3.57 -11.57 32.41
N ALA A 284 2.80 -11.37 33.48
CA ALA A 284 3.33 -11.28 34.85
C ALA A 284 3.96 -12.60 35.33
N SER A 285 3.44 -13.75 34.87
CA SER A 285 3.96 -15.07 35.24
C SER A 285 5.03 -15.62 34.31
N GLY A 286 5.44 -14.88 33.28
CA GLY A 286 6.40 -15.32 32.26
C GLY A 286 5.90 -16.43 31.33
N ARG A 287 4.62 -16.81 31.43
CA ARG A 287 3.98 -17.85 30.60
C ARG A 287 3.40 -17.24 29.32
N ILE A 288 4.25 -16.58 28.55
CA ILE A 288 3.86 -15.82 27.35
C ILE A 288 3.84 -16.77 26.15
N THR A 289 2.71 -16.85 25.46
CA THR A 289 2.59 -17.58 24.20
C THR A 289 2.85 -16.68 23.00
N ARG A 290 3.07 -17.30 21.83
CA ARG A 290 3.14 -16.58 20.55
C ARG A 290 1.85 -15.81 20.25
N ASN A 291 0.70 -16.43 20.55
CA ASN A 291 -0.60 -15.80 20.35
C ASN A 291 -0.77 -14.55 21.23
N ASP A 292 -0.25 -14.58 22.46
CA ASP A 292 -0.29 -13.42 23.37
C ASP A 292 0.43 -12.21 22.77
N ARG A 293 1.59 -12.41 22.10
CA ARG A 293 2.31 -11.33 21.39
C ARG A 293 1.48 -10.73 20.26
N TYR A 294 0.81 -11.57 19.46
CA TYR A 294 -0.12 -11.08 18.42
C TYR A 294 -1.28 -10.31 19.02
N VAL A 295 -1.87 -10.79 20.12
CA VAL A 295 -2.98 -10.09 20.78
C VAL A 295 -2.53 -8.71 21.25
N VAL A 296 -1.33 -8.58 21.84
CA VAL A 296 -0.77 -7.27 22.21
C VAL A 296 -0.55 -6.39 20.98
N LEU A 297 0.03 -6.91 19.90
CA LEU A 297 0.27 -6.12 18.69
C LEU A 297 -1.04 -5.65 18.03
N LYS A 298 -2.09 -6.48 18.02
CA LYS A 298 -3.41 -6.05 17.55
C LYS A 298 -4.04 -5.00 18.46
N ALA A 299 -3.90 -5.15 19.78
CA ALA A 299 -4.37 -4.16 20.73
C ALA A 299 -3.65 -2.82 20.54
N LEU A 300 -2.34 -2.83 20.24
CA LEU A 300 -1.58 -1.64 19.86
C LEU A 300 -2.11 -1.02 18.57
N GLY A 301 -2.44 -1.85 17.57
CA GLY A 301 -3.05 -1.37 16.34
C GLY A 301 -4.37 -0.64 16.59
N ALA A 302 -5.28 -1.24 17.36
CA ALA A 302 -6.55 -0.60 17.74
C ALA A 302 -6.33 0.69 18.56
N ARG A 303 -5.38 0.66 19.49
CA ARG A 303 -5.03 1.80 20.36
C ARG A 303 -4.49 2.99 19.57
N PHE A 304 -3.58 2.73 18.63
CA PHE A 304 -2.89 3.78 17.89
C PHE A 304 -3.56 4.17 16.57
N SER A 305 -4.46 3.36 16.00
CA SER A 305 -5.17 3.66 14.75
C SER A 305 -5.70 5.11 14.66
N PRO A 306 -6.31 5.70 15.70
CA PRO A 306 -6.77 7.08 15.65
C PRO A 306 -5.67 8.12 15.35
N PHE A 307 -4.41 7.77 15.60
CA PHE A 307 -3.23 8.62 15.44
C PHE A 307 -2.35 8.22 14.25
N LEU A 308 -2.70 7.15 13.51
CA LEU A 308 -1.96 6.73 12.32
C LEU A 308 -2.58 7.37 11.08
N ASP A 309 -1.80 8.21 10.40
CA ASP A 309 -2.25 8.88 9.18
C ASP A 309 -2.21 7.97 7.95
N VAL A 310 -1.23 7.04 7.88
CA VAL A 310 -0.98 6.22 6.66
C VAL A 310 -2.21 5.38 6.29
N PRO A 311 -2.79 4.58 7.20
CA PRO A 311 -3.94 3.73 6.84
C PRO A 311 -5.18 4.57 6.50
N LYS A 312 -5.40 5.69 7.19
CA LYS A 312 -6.54 6.59 6.96
C LYS A 312 -6.51 7.25 5.60
N LEU A 313 -5.32 7.58 5.09
CA LEU A 313 -5.17 8.21 3.78
C LEU A 313 -5.46 7.23 2.65
N TYR A 314 -5.00 5.99 2.76
CA TYR A 314 -5.39 4.91 1.86
C TYR A 314 -6.92 4.74 1.84
N SER A 315 -7.54 4.59 3.01
CA SER A 315 -8.99 4.45 3.11
C SER A 315 -9.72 5.68 2.57
N SER A 316 -9.23 6.89 2.82
CA SER A 316 -9.80 8.14 2.30
C SER A 316 -9.80 8.20 0.78
N ALA A 317 -8.71 7.76 0.14
CA ALA A 317 -8.63 7.68 -1.31
C ALA A 317 -9.68 6.69 -1.84
N VAL A 318 -9.69 5.45 -1.33
CA VAL A 318 -10.70 4.42 -1.66
C VAL A 318 -12.13 4.96 -1.54
N PHE A 319 -12.43 5.67 -0.46
CA PHE A 319 -13.75 6.27 -0.24
C PHE A 319 -14.08 7.40 -1.21
N ASN A 320 -13.13 8.29 -1.52
CA ASN A 320 -13.33 9.36 -2.49
C ASN A 320 -13.63 8.79 -3.90
N GLU A 321 -12.95 7.70 -4.26
CA GLU A 321 -13.19 7.04 -5.54
C GLU A 321 -14.55 6.36 -5.57
N MET A 322 -14.90 5.61 -4.52
CA MET A 322 -16.21 5.01 -4.39
C MET A 322 -17.32 6.06 -4.47
N GLU A 323 -17.15 7.20 -3.79
CA GLU A 323 -18.07 8.34 -3.88
C GLU A 323 -18.16 8.84 -5.33
N ARG A 324 -17.03 9.04 -6.01
CA ARG A 324 -16.96 9.51 -7.39
C ARG A 324 -17.63 8.54 -8.37
N THR A 325 -17.41 7.25 -8.21
CA THR A 325 -17.87 6.23 -9.15
C THR A 325 -19.34 5.91 -8.92
N LEU A 326 -19.81 5.90 -7.66
CA LEU A 326 -21.24 5.88 -7.32
C LEU A 326 -21.98 7.08 -7.92
N ASN A 327 -21.43 8.29 -7.81
CA ASN A 327 -22.03 9.48 -8.46
C ASN A 327 -22.13 9.35 -9.99
N LYS A 328 -21.26 8.54 -10.61
CA LYS A 328 -21.21 8.32 -12.06
C LYS A 328 -21.96 7.06 -12.52
N GLY A 329 -22.47 6.24 -11.60
CA GLY A 329 -23.05 4.92 -11.92
C GLY A 329 -22.03 3.97 -12.57
N LYS A 330 -20.74 4.12 -12.25
CA LYS A 330 -19.66 3.30 -12.79
C LYS A 330 -18.98 2.54 -11.65
N LEU A 331 -18.42 1.38 -11.94
CA LEU A 331 -17.60 0.67 -10.96
C LEU A 331 -16.30 1.43 -10.69
N PRO A 332 -15.72 1.28 -9.49
CA PRO A 332 -14.41 1.83 -9.17
C PRO A 332 -13.36 1.21 -10.10
N THR A 333 -12.44 2.03 -10.58
CA THR A 333 -11.26 1.48 -11.23
C THR A 333 -10.43 0.76 -10.18
N GLY A 334 -10.12 -0.52 -10.37
CA GLY A 334 -9.24 -1.22 -9.43
C GLY A 334 -7.77 -0.81 -9.49
N GLY A 335 -7.47 0.28 -10.20
CA GLY A 335 -6.24 1.04 -10.06
C GLY A 335 -6.18 1.75 -8.71
N LEU A 336 -7.28 2.18 -8.08
CA LEU A 336 -7.14 3.12 -6.97
C LEU A 336 -6.47 2.55 -5.70
N ALA A 337 -6.75 1.29 -5.34
CA ALA A 337 -6.00 0.61 -4.28
C ALA A 337 -4.50 0.55 -4.61
N LEU A 338 -4.17 0.30 -5.88
CA LEU A 338 -2.80 0.31 -6.39
C LEU A 338 -2.21 1.73 -6.43
N ASP A 339 -2.98 2.73 -6.84
CA ASP A 339 -2.61 4.15 -6.88
C ASP A 339 -2.19 4.61 -5.48
N CYS A 340 -2.89 4.18 -4.43
CA CYS A 340 -2.48 4.46 -3.07
C CYS A 340 -1.13 3.79 -2.70
N GLN A 341 -0.84 2.61 -3.25
CA GLN A 341 0.47 1.96 -3.08
C GLN A 341 1.56 2.64 -3.92
N HIS A 342 1.26 3.13 -5.13
CA HIS A 342 2.15 4.01 -5.89
C HIS A 342 2.42 5.29 -5.11
N ALA A 343 1.40 5.87 -4.48
CA ALA A 343 1.53 7.06 -3.66
C ALA A 343 2.52 6.85 -2.51
N LEU A 344 2.54 5.65 -1.90
CA LEU A 344 3.51 5.31 -0.86
C LEU A 344 4.97 5.45 -1.31
N ALA A 345 5.24 5.28 -2.61
CA ALA A 345 6.58 5.47 -3.13
C ALA A 345 7.10 6.90 -2.94
N CYS A 346 6.21 7.88 -2.89
CA CYS A 346 6.59 9.26 -2.62
C CYS A 346 7.24 9.41 -1.25
N ALA A 347 6.99 8.53 -0.26
CA ALA A 347 7.69 8.59 1.02
C ALA A 347 9.15 8.10 0.97
N ALA A 348 9.51 7.40 -0.10
CA ALA A 348 10.81 6.76 -0.26
C ALA A 348 11.66 7.37 -1.39
N THR A 349 11.11 8.26 -2.22
CA THR A 349 11.82 8.86 -3.35
C THR A 349 11.77 10.39 -3.36
N GLU A 350 12.79 11.02 -3.94
CA GLU A 350 12.83 12.49 -4.11
C GLU A 350 11.85 12.97 -5.18
N PHE A 351 11.77 12.23 -6.29
CA PHE A 351 10.86 12.50 -7.40
C PHE A 351 9.84 11.39 -7.61
N PHE A 352 8.59 11.79 -7.79
CA PHE A 352 7.48 10.92 -8.20
C PHE A 352 6.94 11.37 -9.56
N LEU A 353 6.97 10.48 -10.55
CA LEU A 353 6.51 10.77 -11.90
C LEU A 353 5.21 10.02 -12.15
N VAL A 354 4.18 10.78 -12.52
CA VAL A 354 2.83 10.27 -12.77
C VAL A 354 2.12 11.18 -13.76
N ARG A 355 1.34 10.63 -14.69
CA ARG A 355 0.41 11.42 -15.53
C ARG A 355 -1.01 11.44 -15.00
N ASP A 356 -1.37 10.48 -14.16
CA ASP A 356 -2.66 10.44 -13.50
C ASP A 356 -2.81 11.62 -12.52
N ALA A 357 -3.67 12.56 -12.90
CA ALA A 357 -3.94 13.76 -12.10
C ALA A 357 -4.59 13.45 -10.73
N ILE A 358 -5.35 12.35 -10.62
CA ILE A 358 -6.03 11.93 -9.39
C ILE A 358 -5.03 11.33 -8.42
N LEU A 359 -4.15 10.45 -8.91
CA LEU A 359 -3.04 9.92 -8.13
C LEU A 359 -2.10 11.05 -7.70
N LEU A 360 -1.76 11.97 -8.61
CA LEU A 360 -0.95 13.13 -8.28
C LEU A 360 -1.57 14.00 -7.18
N ASP A 361 -2.87 14.26 -7.24
CA ASP A 361 -3.57 15.01 -6.20
C ASP A 361 -3.60 14.26 -4.88
N THR A 362 -3.78 12.93 -4.91
CA THR A 362 -3.69 12.06 -3.73
C THR A 362 -2.32 12.14 -3.09
N VAL A 363 -1.24 12.06 -3.87
CA VAL A 363 0.15 12.21 -3.41
C VAL A 363 0.40 13.59 -2.79
N LYS A 364 -0.09 14.67 -3.41
CA LYS A 364 0.06 16.03 -2.88
C LYS A 364 -0.64 16.19 -1.53
N ARG A 365 -1.85 15.65 -1.37
CA ARG A 365 -2.55 15.63 -0.08
C ARG A 365 -1.80 14.80 0.95
N TRP A 366 -1.29 13.63 0.54
CA TRP A 366 -0.50 12.74 1.40
C TRP A 366 0.75 13.43 1.94
N HIS A 367 1.52 14.07 1.05
CA HIS A 367 2.72 14.82 1.41
C HIS A 367 2.43 15.96 2.40
N ALA A 368 1.35 16.72 2.18
CA ALA A 368 0.96 17.81 3.07
C ALA A 368 0.59 17.34 4.50
N THR A 369 0.17 16.08 4.64
CA THR A 369 -0.38 15.52 5.89
C THR A 369 0.67 14.73 6.66
N ILE A 370 1.32 13.73 6.02
CA ILE A 370 2.21 12.77 6.70
C ILE A 370 3.67 13.23 6.76
N MET A 371 4.14 13.88 5.69
CA MET A 371 5.58 13.99 5.44
C MET A 371 6.24 15.17 6.15
N LYS A 372 5.56 15.88 7.05
CA LYS A 372 6.20 16.91 7.89
C LYS A 372 7.34 16.34 8.76
N GLU A 373 7.35 15.03 8.99
CA GLU A 373 8.42 14.32 9.72
C GLU A 373 9.48 13.66 8.83
N SER A 374 9.36 13.76 7.49
CA SER A 374 10.20 13.03 6.53
C SER A 374 10.80 13.99 5.48
N THR A 375 12.13 14.04 5.39
CA THR A 375 12.87 14.97 4.51
C THR A 375 13.04 14.48 3.07
N LEU A 376 12.44 13.34 2.70
CA LEU A 376 12.80 12.62 1.46
C LEU A 376 11.99 13.08 0.23
N PHE A 377 10.67 13.28 0.33
CA PHE A 377 9.88 13.74 -0.82
C PHE A 377 10.07 15.22 -1.08
N ARG A 378 10.48 15.56 -2.32
CA ARG A 378 10.73 16.94 -2.71
C ARG A 378 9.74 17.43 -3.75
N GLU A 379 9.55 16.68 -4.83
CA GLU A 379 8.78 17.16 -5.98
C GLU A 379 8.07 16.02 -6.73
N SER A 380 6.92 16.34 -7.32
CA SER A 380 6.25 15.50 -8.32
C SER A 380 6.40 16.11 -9.71
N ALA A 381 6.46 15.31 -10.77
CA ALA A 381 6.38 15.79 -12.16
C ALA A 381 5.18 15.15 -12.88
N ASP A 382 4.42 15.98 -13.60
CA ASP A 382 3.22 15.58 -14.35
C ASP A 382 3.53 15.19 -15.82
N SER A 383 4.77 15.42 -16.24
CA SER A 383 5.27 15.07 -17.55
C SER A 383 6.76 14.75 -17.50
N LEU A 384 7.22 13.96 -18.46
CA LEU A 384 8.63 13.59 -18.57
C LEU A 384 9.54 14.78 -18.90
N SER A 385 9.03 15.79 -19.61
CA SER A 385 9.76 17.04 -19.88
C SER A 385 9.92 17.90 -18.62
N ASP A 386 8.87 17.99 -17.79
CA ASP A 386 8.98 18.67 -16.49
C ASP A 386 9.95 17.94 -15.56
N PHE A 387 9.92 16.60 -15.57
CA PHE A 387 10.87 15.77 -14.84
C PHE A 387 12.33 16.01 -15.26
N GLU A 388 12.63 15.95 -16.56
CA GLU A 388 13.97 16.22 -17.11
C GLU A 388 14.51 17.57 -16.60
N ARG A 389 13.71 18.63 -16.76
CA ARG A 389 14.05 19.98 -16.28
C ARG A 389 14.34 20.02 -14.78
N LYS A 390 13.55 19.31 -13.97
CA LYS A 390 13.71 19.26 -12.50
C LYS A 390 14.96 18.49 -12.07
N VAL A 391 15.23 17.34 -12.71
CA VAL A 391 16.47 16.58 -12.48
C VAL A 391 17.69 17.41 -12.84
N GLU A 392 17.71 18.06 -14.00
CA GLU A 392 18.83 18.92 -14.40
C GLU A 392 19.05 20.09 -13.43
N LYS A 393 17.98 20.74 -12.99
CA LYS A 393 18.05 21.80 -11.98
C LYS A 393 18.64 21.28 -10.67
N ARG A 394 18.21 20.09 -10.24
CA ARG A 394 18.71 19.45 -9.02
C ARG A 394 20.18 19.08 -9.14
N LEU A 395 20.62 18.49 -10.24
CA LEU A 395 22.02 18.16 -10.50
C LEU A 395 22.91 19.41 -10.48
N LYS A 396 22.48 20.51 -11.11
CA LYS A 396 23.19 21.81 -11.05
C LYS A 396 23.29 22.37 -9.63
N SER A 397 22.27 22.18 -8.80
CA SER A 397 22.30 22.62 -7.39
C SER A 397 23.24 21.78 -6.52
N LEU A 398 23.54 20.54 -6.95
CA LEU A 398 24.46 19.64 -6.25
C LEU A 398 25.91 19.85 -6.67
N SER A 399 26.17 20.36 -7.88
CA SER A 399 27.53 20.67 -8.35
C SER A 399 28.06 22.02 -7.87
N THR A 400 27.21 22.86 -7.30
CA THR A 400 27.55 24.20 -6.78
C THR A 400 27.75 24.22 -5.25
N LYS A 401 27.54 23.10 -4.57
CA LYS A 401 27.86 22.87 -3.16
C LYS A 401 29.07 21.96 -3.07
#